data_AF-A0A7K8XTV9-F1
#
_entry.id   AF-A0A7K8XTV9-F1
#
_cell.length_a   1.000
_cell.length_b   1.000
_cell.length_c   1.000
_cell.angle_alpha   90.00
_cell.angle_beta   90.00
_cell.angle_gamma   90.00
#
_symmetry.space_group_name_H-M   'P 1'
#
loop_
_entity.id
_entity.type
_entity.pdbx_description
1 polymer ?
#
loop_
_entity_poly.entity_id
_entity_poly.type
_entity_poly.pdbx_seq_one_letter_code
_entity_poly.pdbx_strand_id
1 'polypeptide(L)'
;LEDLQDAFDFAYKVHYLPGEDSTNDPHRAQQVQVLQGKLQMLDRQRREVLAQMQQLLGRSETLRDFLQQELEAWQERQRRSCMGAPADTRLRPLEAWFTELGQGLFQLLQLLQLLQDLRQKLTYERDPLKAETPLLERRLRELLSYLLKSAFVVEQQPCMPNASKRPLVLRTGTKFSARARLLVRLHDRSHRMEAKIHIDRLGTPSPFLPQNELAPLKGPLSWGIPAQPRWVSGRIGLAADALFHPAGTPPRSKAFSLLPSPSPLVPLLQKEQQFFSKPPPAPWPLLAEVLSWQFQSVAERGLDRDHLLMLGKKLFG
;
A
#
# COMPACT_ATOMS: atom_id res chain seq x y z
N LEU A 1 3.67 -11.08 30.18
CA LEU A 1 5.01 -10.45 30.31
C LEU A 1 4.97 -9.29 31.29
N GLU A 2 4.05 -8.33 31.10
CA GLU A 2 3.86 -7.19 32.01
C GLU A 2 3.64 -7.64 33.47
N ASP A 3 2.72 -8.56 33.74
CA ASP A 3 2.48 -9.08 35.10
C ASP A 3 3.74 -9.70 35.75
N LEU A 4 4.58 -10.38 34.97
CA LEU A 4 5.83 -10.96 35.46
C LEU A 4 6.83 -9.88 35.85
N GLN A 5 6.85 -8.78 35.10
CA GLN A 5 7.69 -7.64 35.38
C GLN A 5 7.18 -6.86 36.61
N ASP A 6 5.87 -6.64 36.72
CA ASP A 6 5.28 -6.01 37.90
C ASP A 6 5.51 -6.84 39.17
N ALA A 7 5.39 -8.17 39.07
CA ALA A 7 5.70 -9.09 40.17
C ALA A 7 7.18 -9.11 40.55
N PHE A 8 8.08 -8.88 39.59
CA PHE A 8 9.51 -8.69 39.86
C PHE A 8 9.74 -7.34 40.54
N ASP A 9 9.21 -6.24 40.01
CA ASP A 9 9.37 -4.89 40.53
C ASP A 9 8.85 -4.79 41.97
N PHE A 10 7.72 -5.42 42.28
CA PHE A 10 7.21 -5.53 43.64
C PHE A 10 8.18 -6.27 44.56
N ALA A 11 8.64 -7.46 44.16
CA ALA A 11 9.56 -8.24 44.96
C ALA A 11 10.90 -7.52 45.18
N TYR A 12 11.40 -6.82 44.16
CA TYR A 12 12.63 -6.04 44.25
C TYR A 12 12.48 -4.90 45.27
N LYS A 13 11.38 -4.14 45.22
CA LYS A 13 11.10 -3.05 46.16
C LYS A 13 10.92 -3.53 47.60
N VAL A 14 10.32 -4.71 47.80
CA VAL A 14 10.07 -5.28 49.13
C VAL A 14 11.34 -5.87 49.76
N HIS A 15 12.16 -6.55 48.96
CA HIS A 15 13.33 -7.30 49.46
C HIS A 15 14.66 -6.57 49.31
N TYR A 16 14.71 -5.45 48.58
CA TYR A 16 15.94 -4.71 48.31
C TYR A 16 15.76 -3.21 48.61
N LEU A 17 15.76 -2.85 49.90
CA LEU A 17 15.91 -1.47 50.36
C LEU A 17 17.41 -1.14 50.46
N PRO A 18 17.92 -0.11 49.76
CA PRO A 18 19.32 0.31 49.89
C PRO A 18 19.50 1.05 51.21
N GLY A 19 20.18 0.44 52.18
CA GLY A 19 20.55 1.14 53.42
C GLY A 19 20.89 0.29 54.65
N GLU A 20 20.57 -1.01 54.70
CA GLU A 20 20.94 -1.84 55.86
C GLU A 20 22.22 -2.65 55.59
N ASP A 21 23.32 -2.18 56.19
CA ASP A 21 24.63 -2.81 56.24
C ASP A 21 24.60 -4.09 57.10
N SER A 22 24.08 -5.18 56.53
CA SER A 22 24.26 -6.53 57.08
C SER A 22 24.94 -7.39 56.02
N THR A 23 26.26 -7.46 56.12
CA THR A 23 27.20 -8.02 55.14
C THR A 23 27.28 -9.56 55.13
N ASN A 24 26.46 -10.29 55.90
CA ASN A 24 26.56 -11.76 55.96
C ASN A 24 25.28 -12.52 56.38
N ASP A 25 24.10 -12.10 55.92
CA ASP A 25 22.84 -12.76 56.27
C ASP A 25 22.44 -13.84 55.21
N PRO A 26 22.38 -15.15 55.55
CA PRO A 26 21.93 -16.20 54.63
C PRO A 26 20.52 -15.96 54.08
N HIS A 27 19.68 -15.23 54.80
CA HIS A 27 18.35 -14.87 54.34
C HIS A 27 18.38 -13.90 53.14
N ARG A 28 19.38 -13.00 53.09
CA ARG A 28 19.59 -12.07 51.96
C ARG A 28 20.09 -12.81 50.72
N ALA A 29 20.98 -13.78 50.88
CA ALA A 29 21.44 -14.62 49.78
C ALA A 29 20.29 -15.40 49.13
N GLN A 30 19.39 -15.95 49.95
CA GLN A 30 18.20 -16.65 49.47
C GLN A 30 17.22 -15.72 48.74
N GLN A 31 17.00 -14.49 49.25
CA GLN A 31 16.17 -13.49 48.57
C GLN A 31 16.74 -13.04 47.22
N VAL A 32 18.06 -12.82 47.13
CA VAL A 32 18.73 -12.50 45.86
C VAL A 32 18.58 -13.66 44.87
N GLN A 33 18.67 -14.91 45.31
CA GLN A 33 18.46 -16.08 44.46
C GLN A 33 17.04 -16.16 43.90
N VAL A 34 16.01 -15.83 44.71
CA VAL A 34 14.62 -15.76 44.26
C VAL A 34 14.42 -14.66 43.22
N LEU A 35 14.96 -13.46 43.47
CA LEU A 35 14.90 -12.35 42.51
C LEU A 35 15.60 -12.70 41.19
N GLN A 36 16.76 -13.37 41.26
CA GLN A 36 17.49 -13.82 40.08
C GLN A 36 16.69 -14.84 39.27
N GLY A 37 16.01 -15.78 39.93
CA GLY A 37 15.10 -16.73 39.26
C GLY A 37 13.95 -16.04 38.55
N LYS A 38 13.32 -15.04 39.18
CA LYS A 38 12.27 -14.21 38.55
C LYS A 38 12.80 -13.45 37.33
N LEU A 39 14.00 -12.87 37.43
CA LEU A 39 14.63 -12.14 36.33
C LEU A 39 14.97 -13.06 35.15
N GLN A 40 15.46 -14.27 35.41
CA GLN A 40 15.73 -15.27 34.37
C GLN A 40 14.46 -15.71 33.65
N MET A 41 13.35 -15.91 34.40
CA MET A 41 12.05 -16.21 33.79
C MET A 41 11.58 -15.05 32.90
N LEU A 42 11.78 -13.81 33.35
CA LEU A 42 11.44 -12.60 32.59
C LEU A 42 12.28 -12.47 31.31
N ASP A 43 13.59 -12.71 31.37
CA ASP A 43 14.46 -12.76 30.17
C ASP A 43 14.00 -13.85 29.18
N ARG A 44 13.69 -15.06 29.68
CA ARG A 44 13.17 -16.15 28.83
C ARG A 44 11.89 -15.70 28.11
N GLN A 45 10.96 -15.07 28.83
CA GLN A 45 9.71 -14.59 28.25
C GLN A 45 9.91 -13.43 27.27
N ARG A 46 10.84 -12.51 27.51
CA ARG A 46 11.20 -11.46 26.54
C ARG A 46 11.72 -12.06 25.23
N ARG A 47 12.63 -13.04 25.31
CA ARG A 47 13.15 -13.76 24.12
C ARG A 47 12.05 -14.50 23.37
N GLU A 48 11.16 -15.16 24.10
CA GLU A 48 10.05 -15.92 23.50
C GLU A 48 9.08 -15.00 22.74
N VAL A 49 8.68 -13.87 23.33
CA VAL A 49 7.83 -12.86 22.66
C VAL A 49 8.52 -12.29 21.42
N LEU A 50 9.81 -11.93 21.51
CA LEU A 50 10.57 -11.43 20.37
C LEU A 50 10.66 -12.46 19.24
N ALA A 51 10.92 -13.73 19.55
CA ALA A 51 10.96 -14.80 18.57
C ALA A 51 9.59 -14.97 17.87
N GLN A 52 8.49 -14.94 18.61
CA GLN A 52 7.15 -15.01 18.05
C GLN A 52 6.83 -13.81 17.15
N MET A 53 7.20 -12.60 17.57
CA MET A 53 7.04 -11.39 16.75
C MET A 53 7.85 -11.47 15.45
N GLN A 54 9.09 -11.96 15.50
CA GLN A 54 9.92 -12.17 14.31
C GLN A 54 9.26 -13.17 13.35
N GLN A 55 8.72 -14.27 13.87
CA GLN A 55 8.02 -15.27 13.05
C GLN A 55 6.75 -14.71 12.40
N LEU A 56 5.93 -13.96 13.15
CA LEU A 56 4.73 -13.30 12.63
C LEU A 56 5.07 -12.27 11.56
N LEU A 57 6.13 -11.49 11.77
CA LEU A 57 6.63 -10.54 10.77
C LEU A 57 7.09 -11.26 9.50
N GLY A 58 7.83 -12.36 9.62
CA GLY A 58 8.23 -13.19 8.48
C GLY A 58 7.05 -13.73 7.68
N ARG A 59 6.01 -14.25 8.36
CA ARG A 59 4.77 -14.70 7.69
C ARG A 59 4.04 -13.55 7.00
N SER A 60 4.05 -12.36 7.61
CA SER A 60 3.43 -11.16 7.04
C SER A 60 4.13 -10.69 5.76
N GLU A 61 5.44 -10.88 5.65
CA GLU A 61 6.20 -10.60 4.41
C GLU A 61 5.83 -11.57 3.29
N THR A 62 5.65 -12.86 3.60
CA THR A 62 5.15 -13.83 2.62
C THR A 62 3.76 -13.47 2.12
N LEU A 63 2.87 -13.04 3.03
CA LEU A 63 1.54 -12.55 2.65
C LEU A 63 1.61 -11.28 1.81
N ARG A 64 2.53 -10.36 2.09
CA ARG A 64 2.78 -9.19 1.24
C ARG A 64 3.11 -9.60 -0.19
N ASP A 65 4.01 -10.56 -0.38
CA ASP A 65 4.42 -11.01 -1.72
C ASP A 65 3.25 -11.63 -2.48
N PHE A 66 2.42 -12.41 -1.79
CA PHE A 66 1.17 -12.92 -2.36
C PHE A 66 0.20 -11.78 -2.76
N LEU A 67 0.00 -10.79 -1.89
CA LEU A 67 -0.88 -9.65 -2.20
C LEU A 67 -0.38 -8.81 -3.36
N GLN A 68 0.94 -8.70 -3.52
CA GLN A 68 1.53 -8.04 -4.67
C GLN A 68 1.19 -8.77 -5.97
N GLN A 69 1.33 -10.10 -6.01
CA GLN A 69 0.98 -10.89 -7.18
C GLN A 69 -0.52 -10.76 -7.51
N GLU A 70 -1.39 -10.84 -6.51
CA GLU A 70 -2.84 -10.68 -6.69
C GLU A 70 -3.21 -9.27 -7.17
N LEU A 71 -2.50 -8.24 -6.68
CA LEU A 71 -2.69 -6.87 -7.13
C LEU A 71 -2.27 -6.69 -8.59
N GLU A 72 -1.12 -7.24 -9.00
CA GLU A 72 -0.66 -7.23 -10.38
C GLU A 72 -1.64 -7.97 -11.31
N ALA A 73 -2.13 -9.13 -10.89
CA ALA A 73 -3.15 -9.89 -11.61
C ALA A 73 -4.49 -9.13 -11.72
N TRP A 74 -4.87 -8.37 -10.68
CA TRP A 74 -6.03 -7.48 -10.76
C TRP A 74 -5.79 -6.29 -11.71
N GLN A 75 -4.61 -5.67 -11.69
CA GLN A 75 -4.28 -4.58 -12.61
C GLN A 75 -4.36 -5.06 -14.07
N GLU A 76 -3.86 -6.26 -14.36
CA GLU A 76 -3.95 -6.85 -15.70
C GLU A 76 -5.41 -7.10 -16.12
N ARG A 77 -6.23 -7.66 -15.22
CA ARG A 77 -7.68 -7.80 -15.46
C ARG A 77 -8.36 -6.46 -15.72
N GLN A 78 -7.98 -5.42 -14.96
CA GLN A 78 -8.49 -4.06 -15.17
C GLN A 78 -8.08 -3.50 -16.53
N ARG A 79 -6.82 -3.68 -16.95
CA ARG A 79 -6.33 -3.26 -18.29
C ARG A 79 -7.13 -3.93 -19.40
N ARG A 80 -7.35 -5.25 -19.31
CA ARG A 80 -8.18 -6.00 -20.27
C ARG A 80 -9.62 -5.52 -20.29
N SER A 81 -10.22 -5.28 -19.11
CA SER A 81 -11.57 -4.74 -19.01
C SER A 81 -11.68 -3.35 -19.66
N CYS A 82 -10.65 -2.50 -19.54
CA CYS A 82 -10.62 -1.20 -20.24
C CYS A 82 -10.60 -1.35 -21.78
N MET A 83 -10.14 -2.49 -22.29
CA MET A 83 -10.20 -2.84 -23.72
C MET A 83 -11.48 -3.60 -24.10
N GLY A 84 -12.47 -3.70 -23.19
CA GLY A 84 -13.76 -4.34 -23.46
C GLY A 84 -13.84 -5.81 -23.07
N ALA A 85 -12.80 -6.39 -22.45
CA ALA A 85 -12.85 -7.78 -22.00
C ALA A 85 -13.89 -7.98 -20.87
N PRO A 86 -14.66 -9.08 -20.88
CA PRO A 86 -15.51 -9.45 -19.75
C PRO A 86 -14.64 -9.97 -18.60
N ALA A 87 -14.19 -9.08 -17.71
CA ALA A 87 -13.36 -9.44 -16.57
C ALA A 87 -13.95 -8.93 -15.25
N ASP A 88 -13.83 -9.72 -14.19
CA ASP A 88 -14.19 -9.29 -12.83
C ASP A 88 -13.09 -8.38 -12.26
N THR A 89 -13.42 -7.10 -12.11
CA THR A 89 -12.53 -6.07 -11.55
C THR A 89 -12.88 -5.69 -10.11
N ARG A 90 -13.73 -6.48 -9.41
CA ARG A 90 -14.14 -6.19 -8.03
C ARG A 90 -12.95 -6.23 -7.07
N LEU A 91 -12.80 -5.15 -6.29
CA LEU A 91 -11.72 -4.97 -5.31
C LEU A 91 -12.03 -5.53 -3.91
N ARG A 92 -13.22 -6.09 -3.66
CA ARG A 92 -13.62 -6.53 -2.31
C ARG A 92 -12.66 -7.55 -1.66
N PRO A 93 -12.19 -8.60 -2.37
CA PRO A 93 -11.26 -9.56 -1.79
C PRO A 93 -9.91 -8.92 -1.44
N LEU A 94 -9.34 -8.14 -2.37
CA LEU A 94 -8.10 -7.40 -2.16
C LEU A 94 -8.23 -6.43 -0.99
N GLU A 95 -9.32 -5.66 -0.91
CA GLU A 95 -9.57 -4.75 0.21
C GLU A 95 -9.64 -5.50 1.54
N ALA A 96 -10.28 -6.67 1.59
CA ALA A 96 -10.32 -7.48 2.80
C ALA A 96 -8.90 -7.92 3.21
N TRP A 97 -8.14 -8.52 2.30
CA TRP A 97 -6.81 -9.03 2.63
C TRP A 97 -5.80 -7.93 2.98
N PHE A 98 -5.80 -6.81 2.26
CA PHE A 98 -4.98 -5.63 2.60
C PHE A 98 -5.36 -5.06 3.97
N THR A 99 -6.65 -5.04 4.29
CA THR A 99 -7.13 -4.57 5.60
C THR A 99 -6.67 -5.49 6.72
N GLU A 100 -6.86 -6.81 6.59
CA GLU A 100 -6.46 -7.79 7.61
C GLU A 100 -4.94 -7.77 7.85
N LEU A 101 -4.14 -7.77 6.77
CA LEU A 101 -2.69 -7.66 6.89
C LEU A 101 -2.29 -6.34 7.55
N GLY A 102 -2.90 -5.23 7.12
CA GLY A 102 -2.66 -3.92 7.72
C GLY A 102 -2.94 -3.91 9.22
N GLN A 103 -4.09 -4.44 9.65
CA GLN A 103 -4.45 -4.53 11.06
C GLN A 103 -3.44 -5.36 11.87
N GLY A 104 -3.03 -6.53 11.37
CA GLY A 104 -2.03 -7.36 12.03
C GLY A 104 -0.68 -6.64 12.19
N LEU A 105 -0.23 -5.91 11.16
CA LEU A 105 1.00 -5.12 11.24
C LEU A 105 0.91 -3.95 12.23
N PHE A 106 -0.25 -3.29 12.32
CA PHE A 106 -0.46 -2.23 13.32
C PHE A 106 -0.51 -2.79 14.74
N GLN A 107 -1.12 -3.95 14.96
CA GLN A 107 -1.10 -4.62 16.25
C GLN A 107 0.33 -4.99 16.67
N LEU A 108 1.15 -5.47 15.75
CA LEU A 108 2.58 -5.72 16.01
C LEU A 108 3.33 -4.42 16.36
N LEU A 109 2.97 -3.28 15.75
CA LEU A 109 3.60 -1.99 16.05
C LEU A 109 3.23 -1.53 17.47
N GLN A 110 1.98 -1.69 17.87
CA GLN A 110 1.51 -1.38 19.23
C GLN A 110 2.19 -2.29 20.27
N LEU A 111 2.29 -3.59 19.99
CA LEU A 111 3.00 -4.54 20.85
C LEU A 111 4.47 -4.13 21.02
N LEU A 112 5.11 -3.66 19.94
CA LEU A 112 6.49 -3.19 20.01
C LEU A 112 6.64 -1.94 20.88
N GLN A 113 5.68 -1.01 20.82
CA GLN A 113 5.63 0.16 21.71
C GLN A 113 5.49 -0.27 23.18
N LEU A 114 4.59 -1.21 23.48
CA LEU A 114 4.44 -1.76 24.83
C LEU A 114 5.73 -2.43 25.33
N LEU A 115 6.44 -3.16 24.48
CA LEU A 115 7.73 -3.75 24.82
C LEU A 115 8.80 -2.68 25.09
N GLN A 116 8.79 -1.58 24.34
CA GLN A 116 9.68 -0.45 24.60
C GLN A 116 9.38 0.21 25.94
N ASP A 117 8.10 0.36 26.32
CA ASP A 117 7.69 0.90 27.62
C ASP A 117 8.12 -0.04 28.78
N LEU A 118 7.93 -1.35 28.62
CA LEU A 118 8.43 -2.35 29.58
C LEU A 118 9.96 -2.30 29.72
N ARG A 119 10.68 -2.10 28.62
CA ARG A 119 12.14 -1.90 28.65
C ARG A 119 12.54 -0.64 29.41
N GLN A 120 11.79 0.46 29.30
CA GLN A 120 12.07 1.69 30.05
C GLN A 120 11.92 1.50 31.56
N LYS A 121 10.94 0.69 31.98
CA LYS A 121 10.73 0.33 33.39
C LYS A 121 11.85 -0.57 33.94
N LEU A 122 12.30 -1.55 33.16
CA LEU A 122 13.32 -2.53 33.59
C LEU A 122 14.21 -2.98 32.42
N THR A 123 15.52 -2.78 32.58
CA THR A 123 16.56 -3.19 31.61
C THR A 123 17.77 -3.78 32.33
N TYR A 124 18.58 -4.55 31.60
CA TYR A 124 19.83 -5.15 32.09
C TYR A 124 20.87 -5.26 30.96
N GLU A 125 22.11 -5.63 31.30
CA GLU A 125 23.28 -5.70 30.41
C GLU A 125 23.00 -6.39 29.05
N ARG A 126 22.39 -7.58 29.09
CA ARG A 126 22.11 -8.41 27.89
C ARG A 126 20.63 -8.49 27.55
N ASP A 127 19.90 -7.39 27.75
CA ASP A 127 18.47 -7.33 27.48
C ASP A 127 18.17 -7.47 25.99
N PRO A 128 17.46 -8.54 25.56
CA PRO A 128 17.14 -8.75 24.15
C PRO A 128 16.22 -7.65 23.61
N LEU A 129 15.40 -7.00 24.46
CA LEU A 129 14.59 -5.86 24.03
C LEU A 129 15.45 -4.66 23.61
N LYS A 130 16.66 -4.49 24.15
CA LYS A 130 17.55 -3.39 23.76
C LYS A 130 18.11 -3.58 22.35
N ALA A 131 18.48 -4.82 22.01
CA ALA A 131 19.11 -5.13 20.73
C ALA A 131 18.10 -5.34 19.59
N GLU A 132 16.99 -6.03 19.84
CA GLU A 132 16.12 -6.52 18.75
C GLU A 132 14.94 -5.61 18.41
N THR A 133 14.39 -4.87 19.40
CA THR A 133 13.24 -3.98 19.16
C THR A 133 13.47 -2.92 18.07
N PRO A 134 14.63 -2.23 17.95
CA PRO A 134 14.81 -1.24 16.89
C PRO A 134 14.86 -1.86 15.48
N LEU A 135 15.40 -3.08 15.36
CA LEU A 135 15.46 -3.81 14.09
C LEU A 135 14.06 -4.25 13.64
N LEU A 136 13.28 -4.79 14.58
CA LEU A 136 11.88 -5.14 14.35
C LEU A 136 11.05 -3.91 13.96
N GLU A 137 11.24 -2.78 14.63
CA GLU A 137 10.51 -1.55 14.34
C GLU A 137 10.76 -1.08 12.91
N ARG A 138 12.04 -1.02 12.51
CA ARG A 138 12.42 -0.61 11.17
C ARG A 138 11.78 -1.50 10.11
N ARG A 139 11.92 -2.82 10.26
CA ARG A 139 11.40 -3.80 9.30
C ARG A 139 9.87 -3.74 9.21
N LEU A 140 9.18 -3.57 10.35
CA LEU A 140 7.73 -3.41 10.40
C LEU A 140 7.26 -2.11 9.72
N ARG A 141 7.96 -0.98 9.96
CA ARG A 141 7.67 0.32 9.32
C ARG A 141 7.88 0.26 7.80
N GLU A 142 8.94 -0.41 7.35
CA GLU A 142 9.19 -0.63 5.92
C GLU A 142 8.05 -1.42 5.27
N LEU A 143 7.59 -2.50 5.92
CA LEU A 143 6.48 -3.32 5.46
C LEU A 143 5.14 -2.56 5.43
N LEU A 144 4.82 -1.80 6.49
CA LEU A 144 3.65 -0.93 6.53
C LEU A 144 3.69 0.15 5.45
N SER A 145 4.84 0.81 5.27
CA SER A 145 5.04 1.80 4.22
C SER A 145 4.78 1.21 2.84
N TYR A 146 5.32 0.01 2.57
CA TYR A 146 5.07 -0.68 1.31
C TYR A 146 3.58 -0.98 1.11
N LEU A 147 2.94 -1.61 2.11
CA LEU A 147 1.53 -1.98 2.07
C LEU A 147 0.63 -0.77 1.79
N LEU A 148 0.87 0.35 2.48
CA LEU A 148 0.07 1.56 2.31
C LEU A 148 0.27 2.20 0.93
N LYS A 149 1.50 2.16 0.40
CA LYS A 149 1.81 2.67 -0.94
C LYS A 149 1.16 1.81 -2.03
N SER A 150 1.19 0.49 -1.88
CA SER A 150 0.58 -0.43 -2.87
C SER A 150 -0.94 -0.52 -2.75
N ALA A 151 -1.50 -0.21 -1.58
CA ALA A 151 -2.94 -0.19 -1.35
C ALA A 151 -3.68 0.96 -2.06
N PHE A 152 -2.98 2.00 -2.51
CA PHE A 152 -3.61 3.12 -3.20
C PHE A 152 -3.69 2.84 -4.71
N VAL A 153 -4.89 2.50 -5.18
CA VAL A 153 -5.13 2.05 -6.55
C VAL A 153 -6.13 2.93 -7.28
N VAL A 154 -6.06 2.97 -8.60
CA VAL A 154 -7.09 3.59 -9.45
C VAL A 154 -8.15 2.54 -9.73
N GLU A 155 -9.30 2.60 -9.05
CA GLU A 155 -10.42 1.66 -9.25
C GLU A 155 -11.15 1.91 -10.59
N GLN A 156 -11.35 3.17 -10.95
CA GLN A 156 -11.94 3.57 -12.21
C GLN A 156 -10.97 4.48 -12.96
N GLN A 157 -10.47 3.97 -14.09
CA GLN A 157 -9.61 4.73 -14.99
C GLN A 157 -10.34 5.95 -15.56
N PRO A 158 -9.61 7.04 -15.91
CA PRO A 158 -10.22 8.23 -16.50
C PRO A 158 -11.11 7.90 -17.69
N CYS A 159 -12.38 8.30 -17.62
CA CYS A 159 -13.34 8.09 -18.69
C CYS A 159 -14.31 9.27 -18.82
N MET A 160 -14.74 9.56 -20.04
CA MET A 160 -15.79 10.53 -20.32
C MET A 160 -17.19 9.90 -20.17
N PRO A 161 -18.23 10.67 -19.77
CA PRO A 161 -19.56 10.14 -19.50
C PRO A 161 -20.39 9.78 -20.75
N ASN A 162 -19.95 10.12 -21.96
CA ASN A 162 -20.75 9.99 -23.18
C ASN A 162 -20.79 8.54 -23.73
N ALA A 163 -21.72 8.29 -24.68
CA ALA A 163 -22.14 6.98 -25.20
C ALA A 163 -21.00 6.03 -25.67
N SER A 164 -19.85 6.56 -26.07
CA SER A 164 -18.64 5.77 -26.32
C SER A 164 -17.76 5.76 -25.07
N LYS A 165 -18.06 4.89 -24.09
CA LYS A 165 -17.21 4.64 -22.92
C LYS A 165 -15.88 4.03 -23.37
N ARG A 166 -14.95 4.87 -23.81
CA ARG A 166 -13.56 4.50 -24.10
C ARG A 166 -12.69 5.01 -22.95
N PRO A 167 -12.35 4.15 -21.98
CA PRO A 167 -11.44 4.53 -20.90
C PRO A 167 -10.10 4.99 -21.47
N LEU A 168 -9.41 5.87 -20.76
CA LEU A 168 -8.08 6.40 -21.11
C LEU A 168 -8.03 7.32 -22.35
N VAL A 169 -9.13 7.48 -23.09
CA VAL A 169 -9.23 8.45 -24.21
C VAL A 169 -10.00 9.66 -23.73
N LEU A 170 -9.32 10.78 -23.50
CA LEU A 170 -9.94 12.04 -23.07
C LEU A 170 -9.94 13.07 -24.19
N ARG A 171 -11.05 13.83 -24.28
CA ARG A 171 -11.18 14.97 -25.19
C ARG A 171 -11.05 16.26 -24.41
N THR A 172 -10.22 17.15 -24.92
CA THR A 172 -10.03 18.52 -24.44
C THR A 172 -11.36 19.26 -24.33
N GLY A 173 -11.60 19.94 -23.20
CA GLY A 173 -12.85 20.68 -22.94
C GLY A 173 -14.05 19.80 -22.60
N THR A 174 -13.88 18.48 -22.47
CA THR A 174 -14.94 17.56 -22.06
C THR A 174 -14.70 17.08 -20.63
N LYS A 175 -15.77 17.02 -19.83
CA LYS A 175 -15.71 16.49 -18.45
C LYS A 175 -15.33 15.01 -18.46
N PHE A 176 -14.58 14.59 -17.46
CA PHE A 176 -14.23 13.19 -17.24
C PHE A 176 -14.32 12.84 -15.74
N SER A 177 -14.37 11.54 -15.46
CA SER A 177 -14.35 11.02 -14.10
C SER A 177 -13.24 10.00 -13.92
N ALA A 178 -12.62 9.99 -12.75
CA ALA A 178 -11.74 8.93 -12.30
C ALA A 178 -12.04 8.59 -10.83
N ARG A 179 -11.69 7.37 -10.40
CA ARG A 179 -11.88 6.96 -9.01
C ARG A 179 -10.62 6.30 -8.48
N ALA A 180 -10.09 6.85 -7.40
CA ALA A 180 -9.04 6.22 -6.62
C ALA A 180 -9.65 5.54 -5.38
N ARG A 181 -9.01 4.47 -4.94
CA ARG A 181 -9.42 3.69 -3.78
C ARG A 181 -8.19 3.31 -2.96
N LEU A 182 -8.31 3.50 -1.65
CA LEU A 182 -7.39 2.89 -0.69
C LEU A 182 -7.95 1.52 -0.28
N LEU A 183 -7.17 0.46 -0.48
CA LEU A 183 -7.57 -0.92 -0.18
C LEU A 183 -7.48 -1.27 1.31
N VAL A 184 -6.82 -0.44 2.12
CA VAL A 184 -6.77 -0.63 3.57
C VAL A 184 -7.90 0.18 4.20
N ARG A 185 -8.84 -0.52 4.88
CA ARG A 185 -9.90 0.14 5.65
C ARG A 185 -9.42 0.45 7.06
N LEU A 186 -9.12 1.71 7.30
CA LEU A 186 -8.73 2.24 8.60
C LEU A 186 -9.95 2.89 9.29
N HIS A 187 -10.17 2.59 10.57
CA HIS A 187 -11.33 3.06 11.32
C HIS A 187 -11.08 4.45 11.97
N ASP A 188 -10.68 5.47 11.20
CA ASP A 188 -10.77 6.88 11.67
C ASP A 188 -11.98 7.58 11.12
N ARG A 189 -12.59 8.40 11.97
CA ARG A 189 -13.58 9.41 11.57
C ARG A 189 -13.04 10.85 11.71
N SER A 190 -11.82 11.03 12.23
CA SER A 190 -11.34 12.35 12.67
C SER A 190 -10.54 13.15 11.63
N HIS A 191 -9.92 12.50 10.64
CA HIS A 191 -9.12 13.19 9.61
C HIS A 191 -9.58 12.81 8.20
N ARG A 192 -10.02 13.81 7.42
CA ARG A 192 -10.42 13.62 6.02
C ARG A 192 -9.16 13.49 5.15
N MET A 193 -9.05 12.37 4.43
CA MET A 193 -8.01 12.18 3.42
C MET A 193 -8.28 13.07 2.20
N GLU A 194 -7.24 13.72 1.67
CA GLU A 194 -7.32 14.49 0.44
C GLU A 194 -6.34 13.92 -0.60
N ALA A 195 -6.82 13.70 -1.82
CA ALA A 195 -6.00 13.28 -2.95
C ALA A 195 -5.98 14.37 -4.02
N LYS A 196 -4.79 14.71 -4.50
CA LYS A 196 -4.58 15.66 -5.59
C LYS A 196 -4.26 14.92 -6.88
N ILE A 197 -4.92 15.31 -7.97
CA ILE A 197 -4.66 14.79 -9.32
C ILE A 197 -3.76 15.77 -10.06
N HIS A 198 -2.70 15.24 -10.66
CA HIS A 198 -1.86 15.98 -11.59
C HIS A 198 -1.75 15.19 -12.91
N ILE A 199 -1.77 15.88 -14.04
CA ILE A 199 -1.53 15.32 -15.37
C ILE A 199 -0.17 15.84 -15.85
N ASP A 200 0.61 15.02 -16.55
CA ASP A 200 1.92 15.38 -17.14
C ASP A 200 3.00 15.83 -16.11
N ARG A 201 3.16 15.09 -15.00
CA ARG A 201 4.16 15.40 -13.96
C ARG A 201 5.63 15.03 -14.30
N LEU A 202 5.90 14.55 -15.51
CA LEU A 202 7.20 14.01 -15.92
C LEU A 202 7.91 14.93 -16.93
N GLY A 203 8.84 15.75 -16.42
CA GLY A 203 10.04 16.19 -17.15
C GLY A 203 9.90 17.41 -18.06
N THR A 204 10.51 18.53 -17.62
CA THR A 204 10.61 19.87 -18.23
C THR A 204 9.35 20.76 -18.13
N PRO A 205 9.45 21.95 -17.48
CA PRO A 205 8.43 22.97 -17.66
C PRO A 205 8.45 23.39 -19.12
N SER A 206 7.38 23.09 -19.86
CA SER A 206 7.18 23.70 -21.17
C SER A 206 7.01 25.21 -20.95
N PRO A 207 7.80 26.08 -21.62
CA PRO A 207 7.64 27.53 -21.51
C PRO A 207 6.28 28.03 -22.04
N PHE A 208 5.49 27.14 -22.65
CA PHE A 208 4.26 27.47 -23.38
C PHE A 208 3.00 26.83 -22.79
N LEU A 209 3.07 26.19 -21.63
CA LEU A 209 1.88 25.71 -20.93
C LEU A 209 1.78 26.36 -19.55
N PRO A 210 0.73 27.17 -19.28
CA PRO A 210 0.48 27.62 -17.92
C PRO A 210 0.30 26.40 -17.03
N GLN A 211 0.96 26.44 -15.87
CA GLN A 211 0.88 25.44 -14.82
C GLN A 211 -0.53 25.49 -14.22
N ASN A 212 -1.51 24.88 -14.89
CA ASN A 212 -2.88 24.87 -14.42
C ASN A 212 -2.99 23.85 -13.28
N GLU A 213 -2.75 24.33 -12.06
CA GLU A 213 -3.21 23.66 -10.85
C GLU A 213 -4.74 23.51 -10.94
N LEU A 214 -5.21 22.27 -11.03
CA LEU A 214 -6.59 21.95 -10.66
C LEU A 214 -6.75 22.36 -9.19
N ALA A 215 -7.74 23.21 -8.91
CA ALA A 215 -7.88 23.93 -7.64
C ALA A 215 -7.64 23.01 -6.43
N PRO A 216 -6.75 23.40 -5.48
CA PRO A 216 -6.57 22.66 -4.25
C PRO A 216 -7.84 22.82 -3.41
N LEU A 217 -8.41 21.70 -2.94
CA LEU A 217 -9.12 21.76 -1.67
C LEU A 217 -8.01 21.84 -0.58
N LYS A 218 -8.29 22.55 0.51
CA LYS A 218 -7.25 23.04 1.42
C LYS A 218 -7.02 22.04 2.57
N GLY A 219 -5.76 21.60 2.71
CA GLY A 219 -5.21 21.00 3.93
C GLY A 219 -3.78 20.44 3.72
N PRO A 220 -2.84 20.59 4.66
CA PRO A 220 -1.48 20.06 4.51
C PRO A 220 -1.44 18.55 4.77
N LEU A 221 -0.81 17.78 3.86
CA LEU A 221 -0.44 16.38 4.09
C LEU A 221 1.07 16.29 4.35
N SER A 222 1.44 15.82 5.54
CA SER A 222 2.78 15.27 5.82
C SER A 222 2.70 13.75 5.83
N TRP A 223 3.44 13.08 4.94
CA TRP A 223 3.55 11.62 4.84
C TRP A 223 4.46 11.02 5.94
N GLY A 224 4.17 11.32 7.20
CA GLY A 224 4.82 10.64 8.33
C GLY A 224 4.02 9.38 8.68
N ILE A 225 4.70 8.26 8.95
CA ILE A 225 4.09 7.18 9.75
C ILE A 225 3.86 7.80 11.13
N PRO A 226 2.61 8.08 11.53
CA PRO A 226 2.37 8.76 12.80
C PRO A 226 2.89 7.91 13.96
N ALA A 227 3.44 8.56 14.99
CA ALA A 227 3.96 7.89 16.19
C ALA A 227 2.86 7.15 16.99
N GLN A 228 1.59 7.36 16.63
CA GLN A 228 0.42 6.65 17.11
C GLN A 228 -0.46 6.25 15.93
N PRO A 229 -1.23 5.14 16.00
CA PRO A 229 -2.13 4.72 14.93
C PRO A 229 -3.13 5.85 14.69
N ARG A 230 -2.92 6.60 13.61
CA ARG A 230 -3.82 7.66 13.16
C ARG A 230 -4.14 7.39 11.71
N TRP A 231 -5.42 7.26 11.50
CA TRP A 231 -6.03 6.30 10.62
C TRP A 231 -6.61 7.06 9.43
N VAL A 232 -6.72 6.43 8.26
CA VAL A 232 -7.48 7.05 7.18
C VAL A 232 -8.16 6.04 6.26
N SER A 233 -9.47 6.18 6.09
CA SER A 233 -10.25 5.46 5.09
C SER A 233 -11.05 6.46 4.28
N GLY A 234 -11.05 6.29 2.96
CA GLY A 234 -11.81 7.15 2.06
C GLY A 234 -11.95 6.52 0.68
N ARG A 235 -13.18 6.50 0.18
CA ARG A 235 -13.41 6.48 -1.28
C ARG A 235 -13.28 7.91 -1.74
N ILE A 236 -12.32 8.19 -2.61
CA ILE A 236 -12.17 9.52 -3.19
C ILE A 236 -12.71 9.45 -4.62
N GLY A 237 -13.98 9.83 -4.77
CA GLY A 237 -14.55 10.11 -6.08
C GLY A 237 -13.97 11.43 -6.57
N LEU A 238 -13.25 11.41 -7.69
CA LEU A 238 -12.62 12.60 -8.24
C LEU A 238 -13.33 12.93 -9.57
N ALA A 239 -14.22 13.91 -9.51
CA ALA A 239 -14.74 14.57 -10.71
C ALA A 239 -13.84 15.79 -10.97
N ALA A 240 -13.21 15.83 -12.15
CA ALA A 240 -12.39 16.97 -12.56
C ALA A 240 -13.08 17.68 -13.72
N ASP A 241 -13.36 18.97 -13.54
CA ASP A 241 -13.78 19.88 -14.60
C ASP A 241 -12.51 20.44 -15.26
N ALA A 242 -11.98 19.75 -16.29
CA ALA A 242 -10.87 20.26 -17.08
C ALA A 242 -11.41 21.07 -18.28
N LEU A 243 -11.56 22.38 -18.11
CA LEU A 243 -11.72 23.32 -19.23
C LEU A 243 -10.34 23.64 -19.80
N PHE A 244 -10.11 23.28 -21.06
CA PHE A 244 -8.91 23.67 -21.80
C PHE A 244 -9.32 24.61 -22.95
N HIS A 245 -8.64 25.74 -23.08
CA HIS A 245 -8.74 26.59 -24.27
C HIS A 245 -7.83 26.05 -25.39
N PRO A 246 -8.27 26.05 -26.65
CA PRO A 246 -7.49 25.50 -27.75
C PRO A 246 -6.43 26.51 -28.20
N ALA A 247 -5.15 26.17 -28.04
CA ALA A 247 -4.09 26.65 -28.93
C ALA A 247 -3.63 25.44 -29.76
N GLY A 248 -3.87 25.51 -31.07
CA GLY A 248 -3.90 24.38 -31.99
C GLY A 248 -2.69 23.44 -31.91
N THR A 249 -2.95 22.17 -31.61
CA THR A 249 -2.09 21.03 -31.98
C THR A 249 -2.95 19.75 -32.05
N PRO A 250 -2.61 18.79 -32.94
CA PRO A 250 -3.44 17.62 -33.24
C PRO A 250 -3.45 16.59 -32.07
N PRO A 251 -4.43 15.65 -32.04
CA PRO A 251 -4.63 14.76 -30.90
C PRO A 251 -3.50 13.74 -30.79
N ARG A 252 -2.56 13.96 -29.88
CA ARG A 252 -1.64 12.92 -29.39
C ARG A 252 -2.31 12.25 -28.19
N SER A 253 -2.45 10.92 -28.23
CA SER A 253 -2.81 10.10 -27.07
C SER A 253 -1.78 10.34 -25.96
N LYS A 254 -2.15 11.09 -24.93
CA LYS A 254 -1.31 11.38 -23.77
C LYS A 254 -1.59 10.37 -22.66
N ALA A 255 -0.55 9.77 -22.12
CA ALA A 255 -0.63 8.81 -21.03
C ALA A 255 -1.00 9.53 -19.71
N PHE A 256 -2.01 9.03 -19.01
CA PHE A 256 -2.46 9.55 -17.72
C PHE A 256 -1.67 8.90 -16.58
N SER A 257 -1.14 9.73 -15.66
CA SER A 257 -0.49 9.25 -14.44
C SER A 257 -1.22 9.77 -13.20
N LEU A 258 -1.86 8.88 -12.45
CA LEU A 258 -2.25 9.10 -11.06
C LEU A 258 -1.29 8.29 -10.18
N LEU A 259 -0.08 8.80 -9.96
CA LEU A 259 0.89 8.16 -9.06
C LEU A 259 1.36 9.15 -7.98
N PRO A 260 1.35 8.77 -6.69
CA PRO A 260 2.13 9.46 -5.69
C PRO A 260 3.63 9.17 -5.91
N SER A 261 4.47 10.19 -5.81
CA SER A 261 5.93 10.09 -5.94
C SER A 261 6.60 9.66 -4.62
N PRO A 262 7.79 9.00 -4.62
CA PRO A 262 8.48 8.33 -5.72
C PRO A 262 8.34 6.81 -5.55
N SER A 263 7.57 6.17 -6.43
CA SER A 263 7.51 4.71 -6.54
C SER A 263 8.48 4.26 -7.64
N PRO A 264 9.14 3.10 -7.52
CA PRO A 264 10.09 2.55 -8.52
C PRO A 264 9.46 2.19 -9.88
N LEU A 265 8.22 2.64 -10.14
CA LEU A 265 7.47 2.48 -11.39
C LEU A 265 7.74 3.61 -12.41
N VAL A 266 8.49 4.67 -12.04
CA VAL A 266 8.93 5.73 -12.98
C VAL A 266 9.58 5.19 -14.27
N PRO A 267 10.41 4.12 -14.23
CA PRO A 267 11.00 3.54 -15.44
C PRO A 267 9.98 2.86 -16.38
N LEU A 268 8.84 2.40 -15.87
CA LEU A 268 7.81 1.73 -16.67
C LEU A 268 6.97 2.73 -17.48
N LEU A 269 6.75 3.94 -16.96
CA LEU A 269 5.99 5.00 -17.64
C LEU A 269 6.79 5.72 -18.73
N GLN A 270 8.11 5.92 -18.54
CA GLN A 270 8.98 6.40 -19.63
C GLN A 270 9.01 5.41 -20.81
N LYS A 271 8.96 4.10 -20.53
CA LYS A 271 8.81 3.06 -21.55
C LYS A 271 7.47 3.14 -22.30
N GLU A 272 6.35 3.45 -21.63
CA GLU A 272 5.04 3.54 -22.29
C GLU A 272 4.87 4.80 -23.16
N GLN A 273 5.46 5.95 -22.82
CA GLN A 273 5.43 7.14 -23.70
C GLN A 273 6.24 6.94 -24.99
N GLN A 274 7.31 6.13 -24.94
CA GLN A 274 8.12 5.76 -26.09
C GLN A 274 7.54 4.58 -26.89
N PHE A 275 6.45 3.95 -26.42
CA PHE A 275 5.82 2.78 -27.06
C PHE A 275 5.53 2.99 -28.54
N PHE A 276 4.94 4.14 -28.90
CA PHE A 276 4.60 4.46 -30.30
C PHE A 276 5.81 4.85 -31.15
N SER A 277 6.97 5.10 -30.54
CA SER A 277 8.21 5.36 -31.29
C SER A 277 8.79 4.08 -31.90
N LYS A 278 8.52 2.92 -31.28
CA LYS A 278 8.88 1.60 -31.81
C LYS A 278 7.87 0.56 -31.31
N PRO A 279 6.66 0.49 -31.91
CA PRO A 279 5.61 -0.40 -31.42
C PRO A 279 6.02 -1.86 -31.62
N PRO A 280 5.90 -2.72 -30.58
CA PRO A 280 6.11 -4.14 -30.74
C PRO A 280 5.04 -4.74 -31.68
N PRO A 281 5.39 -5.72 -32.51
CA PRO A 281 4.41 -6.42 -33.34
C PRO A 281 3.43 -7.19 -32.45
N ALA A 282 2.14 -7.12 -32.77
CA ALA A 282 1.09 -7.85 -32.06
C ALA A 282 0.82 -9.20 -32.75
N PRO A 283 0.98 -10.33 -32.04
CA PRO A 283 0.56 -11.64 -32.54
C PRO A 283 -0.94 -11.69 -32.86
N TRP A 284 -1.30 -12.36 -33.96
CA TRP A 284 -2.70 -12.50 -34.37
C TRP A 284 -3.64 -13.05 -33.26
N PRO A 285 -3.27 -14.06 -32.46
CA PRO A 285 -4.15 -14.56 -31.41
C PRO A 285 -4.57 -13.49 -30.39
N LEU A 286 -3.64 -12.62 -30.00
CA LEU A 286 -3.91 -11.51 -29.09
C LEU A 286 -4.77 -10.43 -29.75
N LEU A 287 -4.48 -10.11 -31.03
CA LEU A 287 -5.27 -9.13 -31.77
C LEU A 287 -6.70 -9.60 -32.02
N ALA A 288 -6.89 -10.87 -32.39
CA ALA A 288 -8.17 -11.51 -32.61
C ALA A 288 -9.04 -11.49 -31.34
N GLU A 289 -8.44 -11.78 -30.19
CA GLU A 289 -9.12 -11.73 -28.89
C GLU A 289 -9.61 -10.31 -28.56
N VAL A 290 -8.75 -9.30 -28.72
CA VAL A 290 -9.11 -7.90 -28.51
C VAL A 290 -10.21 -7.44 -29.46
N LEU A 291 -10.14 -7.83 -30.74
CA LEU A 291 -11.19 -7.52 -31.72
C LEU A 291 -12.53 -8.13 -31.29
N SER A 292 -12.53 -9.38 -30.85
CA SER A 292 -13.75 -10.03 -30.35
C SER A 292 -14.36 -9.27 -29.15
N TRP A 293 -13.52 -8.82 -28.20
CA TRP A 293 -13.97 -7.99 -27.07
C TRP A 293 -14.61 -6.67 -27.50
N GLN A 294 -14.06 -6.01 -28.53
CA GLN A 294 -14.64 -4.76 -29.05
C GLN A 294 -16.07 -4.98 -29.56
N PHE A 295 -16.30 -6.05 -30.33
CA PHE A 295 -17.65 -6.41 -30.80
C PHE A 295 -18.56 -6.80 -29.63
N GLN A 296 -18.08 -7.62 -28.70
CA GLN A 296 -18.84 -8.04 -27.52
C GLN A 296 -19.28 -6.85 -26.66
N SER A 297 -18.42 -5.84 -26.50
CA SER A 297 -18.70 -4.66 -25.67
C SER A 297 -19.77 -3.73 -26.25
N VAL A 298 -20.01 -3.78 -27.57
CA VAL A 298 -20.94 -2.88 -28.29
C VAL A 298 -22.20 -3.61 -28.75
N ALA A 299 -22.06 -4.85 -29.23
CA ALA A 299 -23.12 -5.63 -29.85
C ALA A 299 -23.55 -6.85 -29.02
N GLU A 300 -23.10 -6.94 -27.76
CA GLU A 300 -23.39 -8.01 -26.79
C GLU A 300 -22.95 -9.43 -27.23
N ARG A 301 -22.34 -9.55 -28.41
CA ARG A 301 -21.82 -10.79 -28.99
C ARG A 301 -20.43 -10.54 -29.57
N GLY A 302 -19.49 -11.43 -29.24
CA GLY A 302 -18.14 -11.41 -29.81
C GLY A 302 -18.09 -11.96 -31.24
N LEU A 303 -16.89 -12.02 -31.79
CA LEU A 303 -16.62 -12.63 -33.09
C LEU A 303 -16.41 -14.14 -32.92
N ASP A 304 -17.05 -14.94 -33.77
CA ASP A 304 -16.80 -16.39 -33.84
C ASP A 304 -15.53 -16.71 -34.64
N ARG A 305 -15.21 -18.00 -34.71
CA ARG A 305 -14.01 -18.50 -35.38
C ARG A 305 -13.99 -18.14 -36.87
N ASP A 306 -15.13 -18.16 -37.55
CA ASP A 306 -15.18 -17.93 -38.99
C ASP A 306 -14.99 -16.44 -39.32
N HIS A 307 -15.61 -15.55 -38.53
CA HIS A 307 -15.37 -14.11 -38.62
C HIS A 307 -13.90 -13.76 -38.34
N LEU A 308 -13.29 -14.38 -37.32
CA LEU A 308 -11.88 -14.17 -37.00
C LEU A 308 -10.97 -14.71 -38.12
N LEU A 309 -11.26 -15.88 -38.68
CA LEU A 309 -10.50 -16.41 -39.82
C LEU A 309 -10.59 -15.51 -41.05
N MET A 310 -11.77 -14.95 -41.34
CA MET A 310 -11.96 -13.99 -42.43
C MET A 310 -11.11 -12.72 -42.20
N LEU A 311 -11.13 -12.16 -40.98
CA LEU A 311 -10.32 -10.99 -40.64
C LEU A 311 -8.82 -11.28 -40.69
N GLY A 312 -8.39 -12.45 -40.23
CA GLY A 312 -7.00 -12.89 -40.27
C GLY A 312 -6.49 -12.98 -41.71
N LYS A 313 -7.25 -13.63 -42.60
CA LYS A 313 -6.93 -13.67 -44.05
C LYS A 313 -6.86 -12.28 -44.65
N LYS A 314 -7.81 -11.39 -44.30
CA LYS A 314 -7.81 -10.01 -44.81
C LYS A 314 -6.57 -9.20 -44.39
N LEU A 315 -6.00 -9.48 -43.22
CA LEU A 315 -4.83 -8.75 -42.70
C LEU A 315 -3.50 -9.34 -43.17
N PHE A 316 -3.40 -10.66 -43.35
CA PHE A 316 -2.14 -11.35 -43.63
C PHE A 316 -2.05 -11.99 -45.02
N GLY A 317 -3.14 -12.02 -45.81
CA GLY A 317 -3.23 -12.73 -47.08
C GLY A 317 -3.75 -14.14 -46.91
#